data_AF-A0A956KP43-F1
#
_entry.id   AF-A0A956KP43-F1
#
_cell.length_a   1.000
_cell.length_b   1.000
_cell.length_c   1.000
_cell.angle_alpha   90.00
_cell.angle_beta   90.00
_cell.angle_gamma   90.00
#
_symmetry.space_group_name_H-M   'P 1'
#
loop_
_entity.id
_entity.type
_entity.pdbx_description
1 polymer ?
#
loop_
_entity_poly.entity_id
_entity_poly.type
_entity_poly.pdbx_seq_one_letter_code
_entity_poly.pdbx_strand_id
1 'polypeptide(L)'
;MIRARRLPLASISFASLLLLLPACKGADSGGGKAGADKGDKAGADKGGEKVADGGDKADGGDKADGAWSWTLPAGLSAAPPVPADNPMSAKKVALGHQLFMDKRLSGDGSRSCYSCHQNQLGNADGRALALGAGDKPLTRNTPTIWNVGYH
;
A
#
# COMPACT_ATOMS: atom_id res chain seq x y z
N MET A 1 29.12 24.90 49.77
CA MET A 1 29.95 23.78 50.30
C MET A 1 29.00 22.68 50.75
N ILE A 2 29.30 21.41 50.42
CA ILE A 2 28.66 20.10 50.73
C ILE A 2 28.64 19.30 49.41
N ARG A 3 29.78 18.72 49.01
CA ARG A 3 30.17 17.31 49.21
C ARG A 3 29.14 16.31 48.66
N ALA A 4 29.52 15.72 47.53
CA ALA A 4 29.01 14.47 46.97
C ALA A 4 28.97 13.34 48.01
N ARG A 5 28.04 12.38 47.83
CA ARG A 5 28.27 10.96 48.09
C ARG A 5 27.27 10.09 47.31
N ARG A 6 27.86 9.17 46.57
CA ARG A 6 27.25 8.08 45.79
C ARG A 6 26.61 7.06 46.73
N LEU A 7 25.53 6.41 46.30
CA LEU A 7 25.06 5.14 46.86
C LEU A 7 24.98 4.05 45.78
N PRO A 8 25.09 2.77 46.19
CA PRO A 8 25.79 1.74 45.42
C PRO A 8 24.88 0.72 44.72
N LEU A 9 25.49 0.12 43.68
CA LEU A 9 25.36 -1.24 43.14
C LEU A 9 24.19 -2.09 43.65
N ALA A 10 23.24 -2.36 42.75
CA ALA A 10 22.50 -3.62 42.74
C ALA A 10 23.00 -4.45 41.56
N SER A 11 23.66 -5.54 41.93
CA SER A 11 24.25 -6.58 41.08
C SER A 11 23.17 -7.35 40.33
N ILE A 12 23.26 -7.41 38.99
CA ILE A 12 22.54 -8.40 38.20
C ILE A 12 23.59 -9.32 37.57
N SER A 13 23.71 -10.50 38.17
CA SER A 13 24.48 -11.63 37.66
C SER A 13 23.93 -12.07 36.30
N PHE A 14 24.70 -11.85 35.24
CA PHE A 14 24.54 -12.57 33.98
C PHE A 14 25.35 -13.87 34.06
N ALA A 15 24.72 -14.91 34.60
CA ALA A 15 25.26 -16.26 34.52
C ALA A 15 25.10 -16.80 33.10
N SER A 16 26.22 -16.80 32.39
CA SER A 16 26.71 -17.87 31.51
C SER A 16 25.67 -18.74 30.77
N LEU A 17 25.50 -18.45 29.48
CA LEU A 17 25.14 -19.47 28.49
C LEU A 17 26.11 -19.32 27.31
N LEU A 18 27.15 -20.15 27.33
CA LEU A 18 28.14 -20.28 26.26
C LEU A 18 27.93 -21.63 25.56
N LEU A 19 28.22 -21.65 24.25
CA LEU A 19 28.33 -22.79 23.30
C LEU A 19 27.04 -22.99 22.47
N LEU A 20 26.98 -22.80 21.15
CA LEU A 20 27.96 -22.91 20.06
C LEU A 20 27.48 -22.04 18.86
N LEU A 21 28.31 -21.13 18.32
CA LEU A 21 28.18 -20.66 16.93
C LEU A 21 29.56 -20.51 16.29
N PRO A 22 29.76 -21.01 15.06
CA PRO A 22 31.03 -20.92 14.35
C PRO A 22 31.29 -19.49 13.87
N ALA A 23 32.55 -19.08 13.98
CA ALA A 23 33.05 -17.81 13.53
C ALA A 23 32.89 -17.64 12.01
N CYS A 24 32.19 -16.58 11.60
CA CYS A 24 32.46 -15.89 10.36
C CYS A 24 32.53 -14.38 10.62
N LYS A 25 33.36 -13.71 9.83
CA LYS A 25 34.20 -12.56 10.15
C LYS A 25 33.64 -11.29 9.48
N GLY A 26 33.71 -10.14 10.18
CA GLY A 26 33.66 -8.78 9.61
C GLY A 26 32.27 -8.14 9.65
N ALA A 27 32.05 -7.10 10.48
CA ALA A 27 32.24 -5.66 10.18
C ALA A 27 30.95 -5.08 9.55
N ASP A 28 30.34 -3.98 9.99
CA ASP A 28 30.64 -2.97 10.99
C ASP A 28 29.35 -2.17 11.26
N SER A 29 29.31 -1.55 12.43
CA SER A 29 28.20 -0.83 13.04
C SER A 29 28.21 0.65 12.69
N GLY A 30 27.06 1.21 12.31
CA GLY A 30 26.86 2.66 12.17
C GLY A 30 25.48 3.11 12.64
N GLY A 31 25.33 3.29 13.96
CA GLY A 31 24.18 3.97 14.56
C GLY A 31 24.32 5.50 14.43
N GLY A 32 23.28 6.15 13.92
CA GLY A 32 23.16 7.60 13.79
C GLY A 32 21.93 8.13 14.52
N LYS A 33 22.14 9.13 15.38
CA LYS A 33 21.24 9.73 16.36
C LYS A 33 19.91 10.25 15.81
N ALA A 34 18.89 10.18 16.68
CA ALA A 34 17.73 11.05 16.68
C ALA A 34 18.15 12.52 16.87
N GLY A 35 17.65 13.39 15.99
CA GLY A 35 17.67 14.84 16.10
C GLY A 35 16.28 15.36 15.77
N ALA A 36 15.72 16.15 16.69
CA ALA A 36 14.51 16.92 16.48
C ALA A 36 14.90 18.32 15.99
N ASP A 37 14.31 18.79 14.90
CA ASP A 37 14.18 20.22 14.58
C ASP A 37 12.87 20.42 13.79
N LYS A 38 11.94 21.15 14.40
CA LYS A 38 11.44 22.46 13.95
C LYS A 38 10.78 22.45 12.58
N GLY A 39 9.46 22.68 12.61
CA GLY A 39 8.72 23.03 11.42
C GLY A 39 9.14 24.40 10.90
N ASP A 40 9.03 24.56 9.58
CA ASP A 40 8.81 25.85 8.94
C ASP A 40 8.02 25.66 7.62
N LYS A 41 6.84 26.28 7.63
CA LYS A 41 6.22 27.11 6.60
C LYS A 41 5.92 26.55 5.20
N ALA A 42 4.63 26.68 4.90
CA ALA A 42 4.03 26.79 3.58
C ALA A 42 4.86 27.65 2.62
N GLY A 43 5.17 27.08 1.46
CA GLY A 43 5.63 27.77 0.27
C GLY A 43 4.66 27.44 -0.85
N ALA A 44 3.91 28.44 -1.30
CA ALA A 44 3.06 28.36 -2.47
C ALA A 44 3.94 28.15 -3.71
N ASP A 45 3.74 27.04 -4.43
CA ASP A 45 4.19 26.95 -5.81
C ASP A 45 3.06 27.49 -6.71
N LYS A 46 3.34 28.65 -7.29
CA LYS A 46 2.65 29.12 -8.49
C LYS A 46 3.41 28.53 -9.66
N GLY A 47 2.90 27.44 -10.22
CA GLY A 47 3.38 26.84 -11.45
C GLY A 47 2.21 26.30 -12.25
N GLY A 48 1.61 27.16 -13.10
CA GLY A 48 0.54 26.76 -13.99
C GLY A 48 1.06 25.81 -15.07
N GLU A 49 0.77 24.52 -14.92
CA GLU A 49 0.80 23.56 -16.01
C GLU A 49 -0.44 23.82 -16.87
N LYS A 50 -0.22 24.18 -18.13
CA LYS A 50 -1.29 24.33 -19.13
C LYS A 50 -1.97 22.99 -19.32
N VAL A 51 -3.22 22.88 -18.87
CA VAL A 51 -4.08 21.77 -19.24
C VAL A 51 -4.54 22.01 -20.68
N ALA A 52 -3.90 21.31 -21.62
CA ALA A 52 -4.41 21.23 -22.98
C ALA A 52 -5.66 20.35 -22.95
N ASP A 53 -6.81 20.97 -23.25
CA ASP A 53 -8.04 20.30 -23.62
C ASP A 53 -7.83 19.61 -24.97
N GLY A 54 -7.46 18.34 -24.91
CA GLY A 54 -7.33 17.43 -26.04
C GLY A 54 -8.34 16.32 -25.90
N GLY A 55 -9.54 16.56 -26.42
CA GLY A 55 -10.55 15.52 -26.60
C GLY A 55 -10.08 14.51 -27.64
N ASP A 56 -9.42 13.45 -27.20
CA ASP A 56 -9.07 12.32 -28.03
C ASP A 56 -10.20 11.29 -28.01
N LYS A 57 -10.69 11.02 -29.21
CA LYS A 57 -11.70 10.01 -29.49
C LYS A 57 -11.17 8.66 -29.02
N ALA A 58 -12.02 7.88 -28.37
CA ALA A 58 -11.73 6.48 -28.08
C ALA A 58 -12.06 5.65 -29.34
N ASP A 59 -11.20 5.73 -30.35
CA ASP A 59 -11.22 4.85 -31.51
C ASP A 59 -10.30 3.63 -31.26
N GLY A 60 -10.93 2.47 -31.26
CA GLY A 60 -10.37 1.20 -30.81
C GLY A 60 -9.03 0.82 -31.44
N GLY A 61 -8.16 0.27 -30.60
CA GLY A 61 -6.85 -0.18 -31.04
C GLY A 61 -6.02 -0.92 -30.00
N ASP A 62 -6.62 -1.71 -29.11
CA ASP A 62 -5.88 -2.66 -28.25
C ASP A 62 -5.37 -3.85 -29.10
N LYS A 63 -4.56 -3.57 -30.11
CA LYS A 63 -3.80 -4.60 -30.82
C LYS A 63 -2.62 -4.99 -29.93
N ALA A 64 -2.83 -6.08 -29.18
CA ALA A 64 -1.82 -6.94 -28.56
C ALA A 64 -0.66 -6.21 -27.85
N ASP A 65 -1.02 -5.38 -26.89
CA ASP A 65 -0.14 -4.68 -25.96
C ASP A 65 0.43 -5.60 -24.84
N GLY A 66 0.80 -6.82 -25.22
CA GLY A 66 1.30 -7.88 -24.34
C GLY A 66 0.15 -8.65 -23.70
N ALA A 67 -0.05 -9.91 -24.13
CA ALA A 67 -1.07 -10.78 -23.58
C ALA A 67 -0.88 -10.98 -22.06
N TRP A 68 -1.99 -10.97 -21.31
CA TRP A 68 -1.97 -11.29 -19.87
C TRP A 68 -1.85 -12.80 -19.65
N SER A 69 -0.97 -13.21 -18.72
CA SER A 69 -0.82 -14.61 -18.31
C SER A 69 -1.35 -14.79 -16.90
N TRP A 70 -2.27 -15.73 -16.73
CA TRP A 70 -2.85 -16.06 -15.43
C TRP A 70 -1.92 -17.01 -14.65
N THR A 71 -1.53 -16.61 -13.44
CA THR A 71 -0.85 -17.49 -12.48
C THR A 71 -1.87 -17.95 -11.44
N LEU A 72 -2.53 -19.09 -11.70
CA LEU A 72 -3.58 -19.62 -10.83
C LEU A 72 -2.99 -20.57 -9.77
N PRO A 73 -3.49 -20.54 -8.53
CA PRO A 73 -3.10 -21.50 -7.51
C PRO A 73 -3.64 -22.91 -7.83
N ALA A 74 -3.04 -23.93 -7.23
CA ALA A 74 -3.52 -25.30 -7.35
C ALA A 74 -5.00 -25.40 -6.89
N GLY A 75 -5.83 -26.04 -7.71
CA GLY A 75 -7.27 -26.19 -7.47
C GLY A 75 -8.16 -25.28 -8.32
N LEU A 76 -7.62 -24.21 -8.93
CA LEU A 76 -8.33 -23.40 -9.93
C LEU A 76 -7.88 -23.82 -11.34
N SER A 77 -8.77 -24.51 -12.06
CA SER A 77 -8.45 -25.08 -13.38
C SER A 77 -8.70 -24.13 -14.55
N ALA A 78 -9.43 -23.03 -14.34
CA ALA A 78 -9.78 -22.08 -15.38
C ALA A 78 -9.58 -20.63 -14.93
N ALA A 79 -9.11 -19.81 -15.87
CA ALA A 79 -9.14 -18.36 -15.74
C ALA A 79 -10.60 -17.87 -15.65
N PRO A 80 -10.85 -16.71 -15.01
CA PRO A 80 -12.18 -16.12 -15.01
C PRO A 80 -12.66 -15.81 -16.44
N PRO A 81 -13.99 -15.81 -16.70
CA PRO A 81 -14.54 -15.38 -17.98
C PRO A 81 -14.05 -13.97 -18.35
N VAL A 82 -13.55 -13.82 -19.58
CA VAL A 82 -13.07 -12.54 -20.11
C VAL A 82 -14.02 -12.08 -21.21
N PRO A 83 -14.65 -10.90 -21.08
CA PRO A 83 -15.49 -10.31 -22.13
C PRO A 83 -14.70 -10.09 -23.43
N ALA A 84 -15.31 -10.39 -24.57
CA ALA A 84 -14.64 -10.30 -25.88
C ALA A 84 -14.27 -8.87 -26.28
N ASP A 85 -15.02 -7.88 -25.81
CA ASP A 85 -14.79 -6.45 -26.00
C ASP A 85 -13.76 -5.86 -25.01
N ASN A 86 -13.39 -6.63 -23.98
CA ASN A 86 -12.40 -6.22 -22.99
C ASN A 86 -11.35 -7.33 -22.74
N PRO A 87 -10.52 -7.66 -23.76
CA PRO A 87 -9.48 -8.64 -23.59
C PRO A 87 -8.43 -8.16 -22.58
N MET A 88 -7.86 -9.12 -21.85
CA MET A 88 -6.84 -8.87 -20.84
C MET A 88 -5.48 -8.58 -21.50
N SER A 89 -4.80 -7.53 -21.04
CA SER A 89 -3.41 -7.22 -21.39
C SER A 89 -2.61 -6.85 -20.15
N ALA A 90 -1.28 -7.01 -20.21
CA ALA A 90 -0.41 -6.63 -19.11
C ALA A 90 -0.49 -5.13 -18.79
N LYS A 91 -0.64 -4.27 -19.82
CA LYS A 91 -0.78 -2.83 -19.62
C LYS A 91 -2.10 -2.46 -18.96
N LYS A 92 -3.21 -3.10 -19.33
CA LYS A 92 -4.52 -2.87 -18.71
C LYS A 92 -4.53 -3.28 -17.25
N VAL A 93 -3.88 -4.39 -16.89
CA VAL A 93 -3.73 -4.80 -15.49
C VAL A 93 -2.88 -3.79 -14.72
N ALA A 94 -1.76 -3.35 -15.28
CA ALA A 94 -0.90 -2.35 -14.63
C ALA A 94 -1.61 -1.01 -14.41
N LEU A 95 -2.34 -0.52 -15.44
CA LEU A 95 -3.15 0.69 -15.35
C LEU A 95 -4.27 0.53 -14.33
N GLY A 96 -5.01 -0.58 -14.38
CA GLY A 96 -6.08 -0.88 -13.43
C GLY A 96 -5.59 -0.89 -11.98
N HIS A 97 -4.40 -1.46 -11.73
CA HIS A 97 -3.78 -1.41 -10.41
C HIS A 97 -3.48 0.04 -9.96
N GLN A 98 -2.96 0.89 -10.85
CA GLN A 98 -2.72 2.30 -10.52
C GLN A 98 -4.02 3.02 -10.18
N LEU A 99 -5.06 2.84 -11.01
CA LEU A 99 -6.37 3.45 -10.80
C LEU A 99 -7.03 2.99 -9.50
N PHE A 100 -6.88 1.71 -9.13
CA PHE A 100 -7.40 1.16 -7.87
C PHE A 100 -6.85 1.88 -6.63
N MET A 101 -5.63 2.41 -6.74
CA MET A 101 -4.95 3.15 -5.68
C MET A 101 -5.17 4.67 -5.76
N ASP A 102 -5.66 5.19 -6.89
CA ASP A 102 -5.73 6.62 -7.16
C ASP A 102 -6.92 7.29 -6.46
N LYS A 103 -6.64 8.25 -5.59
CA LYS A 103 -7.67 9.02 -4.88
C LYS A 103 -8.32 10.09 -5.73
N ARG A 104 -7.68 10.51 -6.83
CA ARG A 104 -8.23 11.53 -7.75
C ARG A 104 -9.52 11.07 -8.41
N LEU A 105 -9.83 9.78 -8.34
CA LEU A 105 -11.09 9.22 -8.81
C LEU A 105 -12.26 9.46 -7.84
N SER A 106 -12.03 9.82 -6.56
CA SER A 106 -13.10 10.27 -5.68
C SER A 106 -13.39 11.75 -5.88
N GLY A 107 -14.67 12.14 -5.81
CA GLY A 107 -15.07 13.53 -6.06
C GLY A 107 -14.46 14.56 -5.10
N ASP A 108 -13.99 14.13 -3.93
CA ASP A 108 -13.32 14.95 -2.92
C ASP A 108 -11.82 14.66 -2.78
N GLY A 109 -11.26 13.76 -3.59
CA GLY A 109 -9.85 13.34 -3.51
C GLY A 109 -9.45 12.60 -2.23
N SER A 110 -10.40 12.20 -1.37
CA SER A 110 -10.09 11.64 -0.05
C SER A 110 -9.90 10.11 -0.06
N ARG A 111 -10.45 9.40 -1.04
CA ARG A 111 -10.51 7.91 -1.05
C ARG A 111 -10.19 7.33 -2.43
N SER A 112 -9.66 6.12 -2.42
CA SER A 112 -9.53 5.25 -3.60
C SER A 112 -10.27 3.94 -3.37
N CYS A 113 -10.32 3.05 -4.37
CA CYS A 113 -10.89 1.71 -4.20
C CYS A 113 -10.22 0.97 -3.03
N TYR A 114 -8.90 1.10 -2.91
CA TYR A 114 -8.11 0.48 -1.83
C TYR A 114 -8.44 1.01 -0.44
N SER A 115 -9.03 2.20 -0.31
CA SER A 115 -9.41 2.74 1.00
C SER A 115 -10.45 1.87 1.72
N CYS A 116 -11.30 1.17 0.96
CA CYS A 116 -12.28 0.22 1.49
C CYS A 116 -11.90 -1.24 1.19
N HIS A 117 -11.11 -1.52 0.16
CA HIS A 117 -10.77 -2.88 -0.26
C HIS A 117 -9.30 -3.21 0.01
N GLN A 118 -8.96 -3.40 1.29
CA GLN A 118 -7.57 -3.50 1.74
C GLN A 118 -7.09 -4.95 1.77
N ASN A 119 -5.94 -5.23 1.14
CA ASN A 119 -5.36 -6.59 1.10
C ASN A 119 -5.18 -7.20 2.49
N GLN A 120 -4.78 -6.37 3.47
CA GLN A 120 -4.52 -6.78 4.85
C GLN A 120 -5.77 -7.24 5.59
N LEU A 121 -6.96 -6.89 5.09
CA LEU A 121 -8.27 -7.15 5.68
C LEU A 121 -9.12 -8.02 4.75
N GLY A 122 -8.49 -8.89 3.96
CA GLY A 122 -9.20 -9.78 3.05
C GLY A 122 -9.89 -9.05 1.88
N ASN A 123 -9.32 -7.93 1.46
CA ASN A 123 -9.89 -7.04 0.44
C ASN A 123 -11.23 -6.39 0.86
N ALA A 124 -11.38 -6.12 2.15
CA ALA A 124 -12.45 -5.38 2.78
C ALA A 124 -11.88 -4.29 3.72
N ASP A 125 -12.73 -3.64 4.54
CA ASP A 125 -12.33 -2.54 5.43
C ASP A 125 -12.44 -2.87 6.92
N GLY A 126 -12.85 -4.09 7.27
CA GLY A 126 -12.96 -4.56 8.65
C GLY A 126 -14.05 -3.89 9.48
N ARG A 127 -14.99 -3.16 8.84
CA ARG A 127 -16.10 -2.48 9.52
C ARG A 127 -17.41 -3.24 9.37
N ALA A 128 -18.27 -3.13 10.38
CA ALA A 128 -19.63 -3.66 10.30
C ALA A 128 -20.46 -2.94 9.21
N LEU A 129 -20.27 -1.63 9.07
CA LEU A 129 -20.84 -0.80 8.02
C LEU A 129 -19.72 0.03 7.38
N ALA A 130 -19.73 0.08 6.05
CA ALA A 130 -18.75 0.85 5.29
C ALA A 130 -18.94 2.36 5.52
N LEU A 131 -17.87 3.12 5.35
CA LEU A 131 -17.91 4.59 5.36
C LEU A 131 -17.77 5.12 3.93
N GLY A 132 -18.78 5.88 3.49
CA GLY A 132 -18.83 6.52 2.18
C GLY A 132 -18.20 7.92 2.17
N ALA A 133 -18.63 8.76 1.23
CA ALA A 133 -18.17 10.14 1.10
C ALA A 133 -18.47 10.96 2.37
N GLY A 134 -17.48 11.75 2.82
CA GLY A 134 -17.57 12.53 4.06
C GLY A 134 -17.72 11.66 5.32
N ASP A 135 -17.20 10.43 5.29
CA ASP A 135 -17.23 9.45 6.39
C ASP A 135 -18.63 9.09 6.89
N LYS A 136 -19.63 9.22 6.03
CA LYS A 136 -21.01 8.85 6.34
C LYS A 136 -21.17 7.31 6.31
N PRO A 137 -21.76 6.68 7.34
CA PRO A 137 -22.04 5.25 7.32
C PRO A 137 -22.97 4.88 6.17
N LEU A 138 -22.66 3.77 5.49
CA LEU A 138 -23.50 3.14 4.47
C LEU A 138 -24.40 2.07 5.10
N THR A 139 -25.30 1.50 4.30
CA THR A 139 -26.29 0.51 4.74
C THR A 139 -25.76 -0.93 4.75
N ARG A 140 -24.51 -1.15 4.31
CA ARG A 140 -23.89 -2.46 4.13
C ARG A 140 -22.42 -2.41 4.54
N ASN A 141 -21.85 -3.57 4.84
CA ASN A 141 -20.42 -3.75 5.00
C ASN A 141 -19.70 -3.63 3.63
N THR A 142 -18.39 -3.44 3.66
CA THR A 142 -17.57 -3.61 2.45
C THR A 142 -17.37 -5.10 2.20
N PRO A 143 -17.88 -5.68 1.10
CA PRO A 143 -17.60 -7.07 0.76
C PRO A 143 -16.15 -7.23 0.29
N THR A 144 -15.63 -8.45 0.36
CA THR A 144 -14.38 -8.78 -0.33
C THR A 144 -14.58 -8.70 -1.84
N ILE A 145 -13.55 -8.28 -2.57
CA ILE A 145 -13.50 -8.40 -4.04
C ILE A 145 -12.57 -9.52 -4.53
N TRP A 146 -12.09 -10.37 -3.63
CA TRP A 146 -11.42 -11.59 -4.08
C TRP A 146 -12.41 -12.49 -4.81
N ASN A 147 -11.95 -13.05 -5.93
CA ASN A 147 -12.69 -14.01 -6.77
C ASN A 147 -13.99 -13.48 -7.43
N VAL A 148 -14.28 -12.17 -7.38
CA VAL A 148 -15.49 -11.61 -8.02
C VAL A 148 -15.53 -11.83 -9.53
N GLY A 149 -14.39 -12.06 -10.19
CA GLY A 149 -14.34 -12.37 -11.62
C GLY A 149 -14.89 -13.75 -11.99
N TYR A 150 -15.27 -14.60 -11.03
CA TYR A 150 -15.83 -15.94 -11.28
C TYR A 150 -17.38 -15.98 -11.24
N HIS A 151 -18.04 -14.83 -11.18
CA HIS A 151 -19.51 -14.69 -11.13
C HIS A 151 -20.00 -13.81 -12.28
#